data_AF-A0A3A5V605-F1
#
_entry.id   AF-A0A3A5V605-F1
#
_cell.length_a   1.000
_cell.length_b   1.000
_cell.length_c   1.000
_cell.angle_alpha   90.00
_cell.angle_beta   90.00
_cell.angle_gamma   90.00
#
_symmetry.space_group_name_H-M   'P 1'
#
loop_
_entity.id
_entity.type
_entity.pdbx_description
1 polymer ?
#
loop_
_entity_poly.entity_id
_entity_poly.type
_entity_poly.pdbx_seq_one_letter_code
_entity_poly.pdbx_strand_id
1 'polypeptide(L)' 'MDICVILGSKSDLPIAEKCRSVLDKFEVSYEIRVASAHRAPKYLESIVEAAEE' A
#
# COMPACT_ATOMS: atom_id res chain seq x y z
N MET A 1 -7.49 8.49 5.08
CA MET A 1 -6.29 7.79 5.57
C MET A 1 -5.15 8.36 4.74
N ASP A 2 -4.10 8.89 5.36
CA ASP A 2 -3.25 9.87 4.64
C ASP A 2 -2.30 9.23 3.62
N ILE A 3 -1.90 7.97 3.84
CA ILE A 3 -0.98 7.24 2.97
C ILE A 3 -1.42 5.78 2.80
N CYS A 4 -1.57 5.33 1.54
CA CYS A 4 -1.79 3.94 1.17
C CYS A 4 -0.55 3.36 0.48
N VAL A 5 0.12 2.39 1.11
CA VAL A 5 1.29 1.70 0.53
C VAL A 5 0.82 0.43 -0.18
N ILE A 6 0.99 0.39 -1.50
CA ILE A 6 0.53 -0.72 -2.32
C ILE A 6 1.69 -1.64 -2.71
N LEU A 7 1.54 -2.95 -2.49
CA LEU A 7 2.49 -4.00 -2.82
C LEU A 7 1.94 -4.89 -3.93
N GLY A 8 2.75 -5.20 -4.94
CA GLY A 8 2.35 -6.10 -6.04
C GLY A 8 2.25 -7.57 -5.62
N SER A 9 2.98 -7.94 -4.58
CA SER A 9 3.03 -9.29 -4.03
C SER A 9 3.23 -9.28 -2.51
N LYS A 10 2.78 -10.34 -1.83
CA LYS A 10 3.10 -10.57 -0.41
C LYS A 10 4.60 -10.74 -0.17
N SER A 11 5.34 -11.22 -1.17
CA SER A 11 6.81 -11.32 -1.10
C SER A 11 7.51 -9.99 -0.91
N ASP A 12 6.82 -8.88 -1.18
CA ASP A 12 7.41 -7.53 -1.10
C ASP A 12 7.31 -6.95 0.32
N LEU A 13 6.61 -7.63 1.24
CA LEU A 13 6.47 -7.19 2.64
C LEU A 13 7.81 -6.85 3.33
N PRO A 14 8.88 -7.68 3.23
CA PRO A 14 10.17 -7.33 3.84
C PRO A 14 10.79 -6.04 3.30
N ILE A 15 10.45 -5.65 2.07
CA ILE A 15 10.89 -4.38 1.47
C ILE A 15 10.01 -3.23 1.98
N ALA A 16 8.70 -3.45 2.07
CA ALA A 16 7.71 -2.49 2.57
C ALA A 16 8.01 -2.04 4.02
N GLU A 17 8.60 -2.90 4.84
CA GLU A 17 9.02 -2.57 6.22
C GLU A 17 9.97 -1.36 6.28
N LYS A 18 10.77 -1.11 5.23
CA LYS A 18 11.62 0.10 5.15
C LYS A 18 10.78 1.38 5.04
N CYS A 19 9.67 1.33 4.29
CA CYS A 19 8.72 2.43 4.17
C CYS A 19 7.95 2.63 5.48
N ARG A 20 7.41 1.55 6.07
CA ARG A 20 6.73 1.59 7.37
C ARG A 20 7.58 2.25 8.45
N SER A 21 8.83 1.80 8.57
CA SER A 21 9.78 2.34 9.55
C SER A 21 9.99 3.85 9.44
N VAL A 22 9.83 4.43 8.25
CA VAL A 22 9.91 5.89 8.05
C VAL A 22 8.60 6.55 8.46
N LEU A 23 7.46 6.01 8.03
CA LEU A 23 6.13 6.53 8.38
C LEU A 23 5.86 6.49 9.89
N ASP A 24 6.23 5.37 10.54
CA ASP A 24 6.14 5.19 12.00
C ASP A 24 6.99 6.24 12.75
N LYS A 25 8.19 6.55 12.25
CA LYS A 25 9.09 7.57 12.86
C LYS A 25 8.50 8.98 12.84
N PHE A 26 7.70 9.29 11.82
CA PHE A 26 7.01 10.57 11.69
C PHE A 26 5.60 10.54 12.28
N GLU A 27 5.20 9.44 12.92
CA GLU A 27 3.87 9.24 13.49
C GLU A 27 2.73 9.46 12.47
N VAL A 28 2.99 9.12 11.19
CA VAL A 28 2.03 9.29 10.11
C VAL A 28 1.15 8.05 10.00
N SER A 29 -0.16 8.23 9.89
CA SER A 29 -1.10 7.13 9.67
C SER A 29 -0.96 6.54 8.27
N TYR A 30 -0.90 5.22 8.16
CA TYR A 30 -0.82 4.53 6.87
C TYR A 30 -1.54 3.20 6.86
N GLU A 31 -1.90 2.74 5.67
CA GLU A 31 -2.29 1.34 5.42
C GLU A 31 -1.35 0.67 4.42
N ILE A 32 -1.34 -0.67 4.46
CA ILE A 32 -0.64 -1.49 3.48
C ILE A 32 -1.64 -2.41 2.80
N ARG A 33 -1.65 -2.37 1.46
CA ARG A 33 -2.50 -3.23 0.62
C ARG A 33 -1.62 -4.07 -0.29
N VAL A 34 -1.98 -5.34 -0.48
CA VAL A 34 -1.35 -6.19 -1.50
C VAL A 34 -2.30 -6.27 -2.69
N ALA A 35 -1.97 -5.59 -3.78
CA ALA A 35 -2.76 -5.54 -5.00
C ALA A 35 -1.84 -5.61 -6.22
N SER A 36 -2.05 -6.64 -7.04
CA SER A 36 -1.23 -6.91 -8.21
C SER A 36 -1.88 -6.34 -9.46
N ALA A 37 -1.21 -5.40 -10.14
CA ALA A 37 -1.68 -4.84 -11.41
C ALA A 37 -1.93 -5.91 -12.49
N HIS A 38 -1.10 -6.97 -12.52
CA HIS A 38 -1.20 -8.02 -13.52
C HIS A 38 -2.22 -9.11 -13.18
N ARG A 39 -2.36 -9.46 -11.90
CA ARG A 39 -3.21 -10.60 -11.48
C ARG A 39 -4.61 -10.19 -11.07
N ALA A 40 -4.78 -8.97 -10.57
CA ALA A 40 -6.06 -8.48 -10.06
C ALA A 40 -6.22 -6.96 -10.32
N PRO A 41 -6.24 -6.52 -11.60
CA PRO A 41 -6.30 -5.10 -11.96
C PRO A 41 -7.53 -4.38 -11.38
N LYS A 42 -8.72 -5.00 -11.42
CA LYS A 42 -9.96 -4.40 -10.86
C LYS A 42 -9.89 -4.16 -9.35
N TYR A 43 -9.19 -5.02 -8.61
CA TYR A 43 -9.01 -4.81 -7.18
C TYR A 43 -8.05 -3.65 -6.91
N LEU A 44 -6.97 -3.54 -7.71
CA LEU A 44 -6.08 -2.39 -7.64
C LEU A 44 -6.81 -1.08 -7.97
N GLU A 45 -7.63 -1.06 -9.04
CA GLU A 45 -8.48 0.09 -9.41
C GLU A 45 -9.34 0.53 -8.23
N SER A 46 -10.04 -0.41 -7.57
CA SER A 46 -10.88 -0.08 -6.41
C SER A 46 -10.12 0.52 -5.22
N ILE A 47 -8.84 0.15 -5.03
CA ILE A 47 -8.01 0.74 -3.97
C ILE A 47 -7.60 2.17 -4.35
N VAL A 48 -7.27 2.40 -5.62
CA VAL A 48 -6.87 3.72 -6.12
C VAL A 48 -8.06 4.68 -6.09
N GLU A 49 -9.22 4.25 -6.57
CA GLU A 49 -10.46 5.06 -6.50
C GLU A 49 -10.80 5.47 -5.07
N ALA A 50 -10.71 4.53 -4.11
CA ALA A 50 -10.96 4.83 -2.70
C ALA A 50 -9.90 5.73 -2.05
N ALA A 51 -8.72 5.90 -2.67
CA ALA A 51 -7.66 6.77 -2.19
C ALA A 51 -7.74 8.20 -2.77
N GLU A 52 -8.49 8.41 -3.85
CA GLU A 52 -8.74 9.73 -4.45
C GLU A 52 -9.87 10.50 -3.75
N GLU A 53 -10.65 9.83 -2.90
CA GLU A 53 -11.79 10.37 -2.14
C GLU A 53 -11.39 10.88 -0.74
#